data_AF-A0A7X2M1I0-F1
#
_entry.id   AF-A0A7X2M1I0-F1
#
_cell.length_a   1.000
_cell.length_b   1.000
_cell.length_c   1.000
_cell.angle_alpha   90.00
_cell.angle_beta   90.00
_cell.angle_gamma   90.00
#
_symmetry.space_group_name_H-M   'P 1'
#
loop_
_entity.id
_entity.type
_entity.pdbx_description
1 polymer ?
#
loop_
_entity_poly.entity_id
_entity_poly.type
_entity_poly.pdbx_seq_one_letter_code
_entity_poly.pdbx_strand_id
1 'polypeptide(L)'
;MNKIRNGIIDFEGSVSSISPSLKLQEFKLSDLYSYVKEEVINEFPRYTLQPINYNGNMMNVTLMFNDNKEIFLVNMSKIKNQENSWDKWSNEHELQRKKEHDVMLEKLIGSSSSKFAWGEISSNYDPRSGSSMITIRYF
;
A
#
# COMPACT_ATOMS: atom_id res chain seq x y z
N MET A 1 -18.03 5.24 -8.42
CA MET A 1 -17.09 4.31 -9.08
C MET A 1 -15.82 4.28 -8.25
N ASN A 2 -15.27 3.11 -7.92
CA ASN A 2 -14.12 3.02 -7.03
C ASN A 2 -12.83 3.45 -7.76
N LYS A 3 -12.19 4.53 -7.30
CA LYS A 3 -11.03 5.17 -7.94
C LYS A 3 -9.82 4.24 -8.07
N ILE A 4 -9.69 3.24 -7.19
CA ILE A 4 -8.60 2.28 -7.24
C ILE A 4 -8.62 1.43 -8.52
N ARG A 5 -9.78 1.27 -9.20
CA ARG A 5 -9.84 0.63 -10.53
C ARG A 5 -9.09 1.42 -11.61
N ASN A 6 -8.80 2.69 -11.34
CA ASN A 6 -8.00 3.59 -12.20
C ASN A 6 -6.60 3.83 -11.61
N GLY A 7 -6.18 3.03 -10.62
CA GLY A 7 -4.86 3.14 -9.99
C GLY A 7 -4.73 4.29 -9.01
N ILE A 8 -5.84 4.94 -8.66
CA ILE A 8 -5.86 6.10 -7.76
C ILE A 8 -6.22 5.65 -6.34
N ILE A 9 -5.39 6.02 -5.38
CA ILE A 9 -5.56 5.73 -3.94
C ILE A 9 -5.76 7.04 -3.20
N ASP A 10 -6.93 7.19 -2.57
CA ASP A 10 -7.22 8.29 -1.66
C ASP A 10 -7.16 7.78 -0.23
N PHE A 11 -6.41 8.47 0.62
CA PHE A 11 -6.35 8.19 2.05
C PHE A 11 -7.25 9.15 2.82
N GLU A 12 -7.92 8.65 3.85
CA GLU A 12 -8.77 9.49 4.69
C GLU A 12 -7.91 10.49 5.47
N GLY A 13 -8.29 11.77 5.43
CA GLY A 13 -7.54 12.86 6.05
C GLY A 13 -6.43 13.46 5.17
N SER A 14 -6.25 12.95 3.95
CA SER A 14 -5.39 13.53 2.92
C SER A 14 -6.22 14.17 1.82
N VAL A 15 -5.77 15.31 1.29
CA VAL A 15 -6.33 15.90 0.06
C VAL A 15 -5.61 15.40 -1.19
N SER A 16 -4.39 14.90 -1.06
CA SER A 16 -3.64 14.30 -2.16
C SER A 16 -3.95 12.82 -2.33
N SER A 17 -3.79 12.36 -3.57
CA SER A 17 -3.96 10.97 -3.99
C SER A 17 -2.64 10.39 -4.49
N ILE A 18 -2.48 9.07 -4.38
CA ILE A 18 -1.48 8.33 -5.17
C ILE A 18 -2.11 7.97 -6.51
N SER A 19 -1.38 8.16 -7.60
CA SER A 19 -1.84 7.83 -8.97
C SER A 19 -0.69 7.18 -9.76
N PRO A 20 -0.98 6.50 -10.89
CA PRO A 20 0.06 5.86 -11.70
C PRO A 20 1.14 6.81 -12.22
N SER A 21 0.85 8.10 -12.33
CA SER A 21 1.78 9.12 -12.84
C SER A 21 2.50 9.91 -11.75
N LEU A 22 2.32 9.56 -10.47
CA LEU A 22 2.86 10.33 -9.35
C LEU A 22 4.39 10.33 -9.38
N LYS A 23 4.98 11.53 -9.45
CA LYS A 23 6.43 11.72 -9.35
C LYS A 23 6.86 11.97 -7.92
N LEU A 24 8.11 11.62 -7.62
CA LEU A 24 8.68 11.80 -6.29
C LEU A 24 8.63 13.27 -5.82
N GLN A 25 8.90 14.23 -6.73
CA GLN A 25 8.84 15.65 -6.37
C GLN A 25 7.42 16.10 -6.05
N GLU A 26 6.42 15.62 -6.81
CA GLU A 26 5.01 15.88 -6.55
C GLU A 26 4.58 15.29 -5.20
N PHE A 27 5.01 14.06 -4.91
CA PHE A 27 4.79 13.44 -3.60
C PHE A 27 5.40 14.27 -2.47
N LYS A 28 6.64 14.73 -2.59
CA LYS A 28 7.31 15.55 -1.56
C LYS A 28 6.65 16.92 -1.31
N LEU A 29 5.92 17.43 -2.30
CA LEU A 29 5.15 18.68 -2.18
C LEU A 29 3.70 18.45 -1.71
N SER A 30 3.26 17.19 -1.64
CA SER A 30 1.92 16.82 -1.21
C SER A 30 1.76 16.80 0.32
N ASP A 31 0.53 16.90 0.80
CA ASP A 31 0.21 16.74 2.23
C ASP A 31 0.50 15.32 2.74
N LEU A 32 0.50 14.30 1.87
CA LEU A 32 0.91 12.93 2.23
C LEU A 32 2.36 12.86 2.72
N TYR A 33 3.24 13.76 2.28
CA TYR A 33 4.62 13.78 2.74
C TYR A 33 4.74 14.10 4.24
N SER A 34 3.79 14.84 4.80
CA SER A 34 3.74 15.11 6.24
C SER A 34 3.49 13.86 7.09
N TYR A 35 2.97 12.78 6.48
CA TYR A 35 2.76 11.49 7.13
C TYR A 35 3.99 10.59 7.07
N VAL A 36 5.09 10.97 6.42
CA VAL A 36 6.27 10.10 6.33
C VAL A 36 6.89 9.86 7.71
N LYS A 37 7.04 8.58 8.06
CA LYS A 37 7.70 8.12 9.29
C LYS A 37 9.15 7.71 9.04
N GLU A 38 9.41 7.07 7.90
CA GLU A 38 10.71 6.52 7.55
C GLU A 38 10.99 6.76 6.06
N GLU A 39 12.24 7.12 5.78
CA GLU A 39 12.76 7.32 4.44
C GLU A 39 13.99 6.46 4.21
N VAL A 40 14.01 5.73 3.11
CA VAL A 40 15.21 5.07 2.61
C VAL A 40 15.56 5.70 1.28
N ILE A 41 16.63 6.51 1.28
CA ILE A 41 17.10 7.23 0.10
C ILE A 41 18.24 6.44 -0.55
N ASN A 42 17.90 5.68 -1.58
CA ASN A 42 18.85 4.94 -2.42
C ASN A 42 18.40 5.02 -3.89
N GLU A 43 18.88 4.10 -4.73
CA GLU A 43 18.49 3.99 -6.14
C GLU A 43 16.96 3.89 -6.33
N PHE A 44 16.29 3.14 -5.43
CA PHE A 44 14.84 2.98 -5.36
C PHE A 44 14.25 3.58 -4.07
N PRO A 45 14.06 4.92 -3.99
CA PRO A 45 13.61 5.58 -2.77
C PRO A 45 12.32 4.97 -2.23
N ARG A 46 12.30 4.75 -0.91
CA ARG A 46 11.12 4.25 -0.19
C ARG A 46 10.69 5.22 0.89
N TYR A 47 9.38 5.41 1.01
CA TYR A 47 8.76 6.27 2.00
C TYR A 47 7.66 5.48 2.70
N THR A 48 7.85 5.20 3.98
CA THR A 48 6.85 4.54 4.82
C THR A 48 6.09 5.59 5.60
N LEU A 49 4.77 5.58 5.47
CA LEU A 49 3.89 6.51 6.16
C LEU A 49 3.64 6.05 7.60
N GLN A 50 3.32 7.00 8.48
CA GLN A 50 2.60 6.72 9.72
C GLN A 50 1.28 6.00 9.40
N PRO A 51 0.74 5.20 10.33
CA PRO A 51 -0.55 4.55 10.15
C PRO A 51 -1.62 5.50 9.61
N ILE A 52 -2.18 5.17 8.45
CA ILE A 52 -3.12 6.03 7.73
C ILE A 52 -4.39 5.25 7.38
N ASN A 53 -5.55 5.92 7.41
CA ASN A 53 -6.84 5.28 7.15
C ASN A 53 -7.10 5.14 5.65
N TYR A 54 -7.56 3.96 5.25
CA TYR A 54 -8.01 3.64 3.91
C TYR A 54 -9.26 2.76 3.99
N ASN A 55 -10.40 3.26 3.49
CA ASN A 55 -11.69 2.57 3.54
C ASN A 55 -12.05 2.05 4.95
N GLY A 56 -11.91 2.91 5.96
CA GLY A 56 -12.20 2.62 7.37
C GLY A 56 -11.24 1.64 8.04
N ASN A 57 -10.10 1.32 7.41
CA ASN A 57 -9.07 0.45 7.97
C ASN A 57 -7.77 1.22 8.13
N MET A 58 -7.12 1.07 9.29
CA MET A 58 -5.80 1.64 9.51
C MET A 58 -4.74 0.77 8.82
N MET A 59 -3.89 1.40 8.01
CA MET A 59 -2.93 0.73 7.14
C MET A 59 -1.50 1.20 7.42
N ASN A 60 -0.56 0.26 7.39
CA ASN A 60 0.84 0.55 7.09
C ASN A 60 0.97 0.70 5.58
N VAL A 61 1.55 1.81 5.11
CA VAL A 61 1.71 2.10 3.68
C VAL A 61 3.16 2.42 3.38
N THR A 62 3.71 1.79 2.34
CA THR A 62 5.04 2.11 1.82
C THR A 62 4.94 2.41 0.32
N LEU A 63 5.49 3.56 -0.06
CA LEU A 63 5.59 4.04 -1.43
C LEU A 63 7.02 3.80 -1.93
N MET A 64 7.17 3.32 -3.16
CA MET A 64 8.48 3.09 -3.77
C MET A 64 8.55 3.75 -5.15
N PHE A 65 9.63 4.47 -5.38
CA PHE A 65 9.90 5.19 -6.61
C PHE A 65 11.05 4.54 -7.38
N ASN A 66 10.94 4.51 -8.71
CA ASN A 66 11.96 3.96 -9.61
C ASN A 66 13.11 4.94 -9.85
N ASP A 67 14.05 4.57 -10.72
CA ASP A 67 15.21 5.41 -11.07
C ASP A 67 14.81 6.72 -11.73
N ASN A 68 13.72 6.70 -12.51
CA ASN A 68 13.09 7.88 -13.14
C ASN A 68 12.31 8.75 -12.14
N LYS A 69 12.27 8.38 -10.87
CA LYS A 69 11.55 9.08 -9.79
C LYS A 69 10.04 9.08 -9.98
N GLU A 70 9.50 8.02 -10.55
CA GLU A 70 8.07 7.75 -10.71
C GLU A 70 7.65 6.64 -9.74
N ILE A 71 6.43 6.72 -9.21
CA ILE A 71 5.88 5.67 -8.36
C ILE A 71 5.77 4.37 -9.18
N PHE A 72 6.26 3.26 -8.64
CA PHE A 72 6.12 1.97 -9.30
C PHE A 72 5.55 0.88 -8.39
N LEU A 73 5.61 1.08 -7.06
CA LEU A 73 5.06 0.14 -6.10
C LEU A 73 4.44 0.85 -4.90
N VAL A 74 3.27 0.37 -4.49
CA VAL A 74 2.64 0.69 -3.22
C VAL A 74 2.34 -0.61 -2.50
N ASN A 75 2.89 -0.76 -1.30
CA ASN A 75 2.56 -1.86 -0.40
C ASN A 75 1.69 -1.33 0.73
N MET A 76 0.56 -1.99 0.97
CA MET A 76 -0.35 -1.67 2.06
C MET A 76 -0.60 -2.92 2.90
N SER A 77 -0.57 -2.77 4.23
CA SER A 77 -0.95 -3.85 5.13
C SER A 77 -1.81 -3.32 6.26
N LYS A 78 -2.97 -3.94 6.45
CA LYS A 78 -3.88 -3.62 7.54
C LYS A 78 -3.23 -3.84 8.90
N ILE A 79 -3.34 -2.84 9.76
CA ILE A 79 -2.89 -2.92 11.15
C ILE A 79 -3.99 -3.57 11.99
N LYS A 80 -3.61 -4.57 12.80
CA LYS A 80 -4.43 -5.03 13.93
C LYS A 80 -3.84 -4.52 15.23
N ASN A 81 -4.71 -4.16 16.18
CA ASN A 81 -4.30 -3.64 17.48
C ASN A 81 -3.38 -4.66 18.17
N GLN A 82 -2.17 -4.20 18.52
CA GLN A 82 -1.14 -4.93 19.28
C GLN A 82 -0.42 -6.11 18.58
N GLU A 83 -0.59 -6.35 17.27
CA GLU A 83 0.00 -7.52 16.58
C GLU A 83 1.35 -7.25 15.88
N ASN A 84 1.87 -6.02 15.90
CA ASN A 84 3.07 -5.64 15.14
C ASN A 84 4.40 -5.90 15.88
N SER A 85 4.42 -6.75 16.92
CA SER A 85 5.67 -7.22 17.53
C SER A 85 5.98 -8.64 17.08
N TRP A 86 7.25 -8.93 16.83
CA TRP A 86 7.71 -10.29 16.50
C TRP A 86 7.26 -11.33 17.53
N ASP A 87 7.14 -10.94 18.80
CA ASP A 87 6.68 -11.81 19.89
C ASP A 87 5.22 -12.27 19.75
N LYS A 88 4.41 -11.59 18.92
CA LYS A 88 3.01 -11.91 18.66
C LYS A 88 2.77 -12.37 17.22
N TRP A 89 3.84 -12.49 16.45
CA TRP A 89 3.77 -12.98 15.08
C TRP A 89 3.36 -14.45 15.07
N SER A 90 2.46 -14.82 14.16
CA SER A 90 2.17 -16.20 13.81
C SER A 90 1.80 -16.29 12.34
N ASN A 91 2.06 -17.46 11.74
CA ASN A 91 1.68 -17.71 10.36
C ASN A 91 0.16 -17.59 10.16
N GLU A 92 -0.61 -18.09 11.14
CA GLU A 92 -2.07 -18.06 11.14
C GLU A 92 -2.60 -16.63 11.11
N HIS A 93 -2.00 -15.70 11.86
CA HIS A 93 -2.39 -14.29 11.85
C HIS A 93 -2.09 -13.63 10.50
N GLU A 94 -0.96 -13.93 9.88
CA GLU A 94 -0.61 -13.41 8.56
C GLU A 94 -1.55 -13.94 7.47
N LEU A 95 -1.86 -15.24 7.49
CA LEU A 95 -2.83 -15.83 6.58
C LEU A 95 -4.24 -15.25 6.80
N GLN A 96 -4.62 -14.98 8.05
CA GLN A 96 -5.87 -14.29 8.35
C GLN A 96 -5.87 -12.85 7.82
N ARG A 97 -4.76 -12.13 7.95
CA ARG A 97 -4.60 -10.78 7.37
C ARG A 97 -4.73 -10.82 5.86
N LYS A 98 -4.14 -11.81 5.19
CA LYS A 98 -4.30 -12.01 3.74
C LYS A 98 -5.77 -12.20 3.37
N LYS A 99 -6.53 -13.02 4.11
CA LYS A 99 -7.97 -13.20 3.86
C LYS A 99 -8.74 -11.88 4.01
N GLU A 100 -8.38 -11.05 4.97
CA GLU A 100 -8.99 -9.71 5.13
C GLU A 100 -8.66 -8.78 3.96
N HIS A 101 -7.42 -8.85 3.44
CA HIS A 101 -7.01 -8.15 2.23
C HIS A 101 -7.76 -8.66 1.00
N ASP A 102 -7.93 -9.97 0.85
CA ASP A 102 -8.70 -10.59 -0.24
C ASP A 102 -10.14 -10.08 -0.23
N VAL A 103 -10.82 -10.09 0.93
CA VAL A 103 -12.18 -9.55 1.08
C VAL A 103 -12.25 -8.06 0.77
N MET A 104 -11.23 -7.29 1.17
CA MET A 104 -11.16 -5.86 0.86
C MET A 104 -11.07 -5.64 -0.65
N LEU A 105 -10.16 -6.33 -1.33
CA LEU A 105 -10.00 -6.21 -2.78
C LEU A 105 -11.23 -6.73 -3.53
N GLU A 106 -11.86 -7.81 -3.08
CA GLU A 106 -13.11 -8.31 -3.66
C GLU A 106 -14.19 -7.23 -3.69
N LYS A 107 -14.34 -6.48 -2.60
CA LYS A 107 -15.28 -5.35 -2.52
C LYS A 107 -14.87 -4.17 -3.40
N LEU A 108 -13.57 -3.90 -3.50
CA LEU A 108 -13.05 -2.71 -4.17
C LEU A 108 -12.99 -2.88 -5.70
N ILE A 109 -12.53 -4.03 -6.17
CA ILE A 109 -12.21 -4.32 -7.56
C ILE A 109 -12.89 -5.59 -8.11
N GLY A 110 -13.60 -6.36 -7.29
CA GLY A 110 -14.32 -7.58 -7.71
C GLY A 110 -13.44 -8.81 -7.86
N SER A 111 -12.23 -8.79 -7.27
CA SER A 111 -11.30 -9.91 -7.21
C SER A 111 -10.23 -9.65 -6.14
N SER A 112 -9.60 -10.69 -5.60
CA SER A 112 -8.38 -10.59 -4.76
C SER A 112 -7.11 -10.24 -5.54
N SER A 113 -7.16 -10.30 -6.88
CA SER A 113 -6.08 -9.92 -7.79
C SER A 113 -6.63 -9.49 -9.15
N SER A 114 -6.10 -8.43 -9.74
CA SER A 114 -6.49 -7.98 -11.09
C SER A 114 -5.37 -7.22 -11.78
N LYS A 115 -5.32 -7.36 -13.10
CA LYS A 115 -4.49 -6.54 -13.99
C LYS A 115 -5.35 -5.50 -14.69
N PHE A 116 -4.81 -4.30 -14.83
CA PHE A 116 -5.40 -3.14 -15.48
C PHE A 116 -4.41 -2.58 -16.51
N ALA A 117 -4.87 -1.65 -17.34
CA ALA A 117 -4.01 -0.98 -18.31
C ALA A 117 -2.89 -0.15 -17.65
N TRP A 118 -3.11 0.33 -16.42
CA TRP A 118 -2.16 1.17 -15.68
C TRP A 118 -1.24 0.37 -14.74
N GLY A 119 -1.49 -0.93 -14.54
CA GLY A 119 -0.78 -1.71 -13.52
C GLY A 119 -1.53 -2.95 -13.04
N GLU A 120 -1.16 -3.45 -11.87
CA GLU A 120 -1.79 -4.61 -11.22
C GLU A 120 -1.97 -4.40 -9.72
N ILE A 121 -2.99 -5.07 -9.16
CA ILE A 121 -3.28 -5.11 -7.73
C ILE A 121 -3.40 -6.56 -7.31
N SER A 122 -2.78 -6.93 -6.20
CA SER A 122 -2.88 -8.27 -5.64
C SER A 122 -2.78 -8.27 -4.12
N SER A 123 -3.43 -9.23 -3.48
CA SER A 123 -3.25 -9.55 -2.06
C SER A 123 -2.36 -10.79 -1.92
N ASN A 124 -1.17 -10.61 -1.35
CA ASN A 124 -0.11 -11.61 -1.33
C ASN A 124 0.32 -11.94 0.11
N TYR A 125 0.73 -13.18 0.33
CA TYR A 125 1.53 -13.59 1.49
C TYR A 125 2.92 -13.95 0.99
N ASP A 126 3.95 -13.29 1.51
CA ASP A 126 5.34 -13.63 1.25
C ASP A 126 5.88 -14.51 2.39
N PRO A 127 6.14 -15.82 2.15
CA PRO A 127 6.66 -16.71 3.18
C PRO A 127 8.10 -16.38 3.59
N ARG A 128 8.85 -15.62 2.79
CA ARG A 128 10.24 -15.24 3.12
C ARG A 128 10.28 -14.12 4.16
N SER A 129 9.43 -13.12 4.01
CA SER A 129 9.27 -12.06 5.00
C SER A 129 8.29 -12.42 6.12
N GLY A 130 7.50 -13.49 5.93
CA GLY A 130 6.43 -13.87 6.85
C GLY A 130 5.35 -12.81 6.94
N SER A 131 5.00 -12.14 5.84
CA SER A 131 4.08 -10.99 5.87
C SER A 131 3.03 -11.02 4.76
N SER A 132 1.81 -10.61 5.10
CA SER A 132 0.72 -10.39 4.15
C SER A 132 0.52 -8.91 3.82
N MET A 133 0.34 -8.60 2.53
CA MET A 133 0.17 -7.24 2.03
C MET A 133 -0.68 -7.19 0.76
N ILE A 134 -1.35 -6.05 0.56
CA ILE A 134 -1.85 -5.61 -0.73
C ILE A 134 -0.69 -4.94 -1.46
N THR A 135 -0.37 -5.41 -2.65
CA THR A 135 0.64 -4.84 -3.54
C THR A 135 -0.04 -4.25 -4.76
N ILE A 136 0.24 -2.98 -5.01
CA ILE A 136 -0.14 -2.27 -6.22
C ILE A 136 1.15 -1.95 -6.97
N ARG A 137 1.24 -2.42 -8.22
CA ARG A 137 2.39 -2.18 -9.10
C ARG A 137 1.92 -1.38 -10.30
N TYR A 138 2.58 -0.26 -10.57
CA TYR A 138 2.34 0.57 -11.75
C TYR A 138 3.29 0.15 -12.88
N PHE A 139 2.83 0.29 -14.14
CA PHE A 139 3.60 -0.01 -15.35
C PHE A 139 4.26 1.22 -15.94
#